data_AF-A0A963LCA8-F1
#
_entry.id   AF-A0A963LCA8-F1
#
_cell.length_a   1.000
_cell.length_b   1.000
_cell.length_c   1.000
_cell.angle_alpha   90.00
_cell.angle_beta   90.00
_cell.angle_gamma   90.00
#
_symmetry.space_group_name_H-M   'P 1'
#
loop_
_entity.id
_entity.type
_entity.pdbx_description
1 polymer ?
#
loop_
_entity_poly.entity_id
_entity_poly.type
_entity_poly.pdbx_seq_one_letter_code
_entity_poly.pdbx_strand_id
1 'polypeptide(L)'
;MEHGNWLLGPLIYLAAAVLAVPLARLLGLGAIIGYLVAGIAIGPWGLALVTDAQQILSFAEFGVVLMLFLVGLELEPRRLWSLRGPIFGWGSVQLFGSAALLFGAALLAGVGWPLALVGAFGLALSSTAIGLSVLAERNLMATSSGRSVLAV
;
A
#
# COMPACT_ATOMS: atom_id res chain seq x y z
N MET A 1 -30.16 -21.83 -3.58
CA MET A 1 -29.94 -20.79 -4.61
C MET A 1 -28.79 -19.90 -4.13
N GLU A 2 -27.53 -20.36 -4.25
CA GLU A 2 -26.39 -19.73 -3.56
C GLU A 2 -25.20 -19.38 -4.47
N HIS A 3 -25.39 -19.36 -5.79
CA HIS A 3 -24.30 -19.10 -6.74
C HIS A 3 -24.25 -17.64 -7.25
N GLY A 4 -25.11 -16.75 -6.73
CA GLY A 4 -25.26 -15.38 -7.24
C GLY A 4 -24.35 -14.32 -6.61
N ASN A 5 -23.72 -14.60 -5.46
CA ASN A 5 -23.10 -13.54 -4.65
C ASN A 5 -21.57 -13.39 -4.83
N TRP A 6 -20.90 -14.34 -5.48
CA TRP A 6 -19.43 -14.32 -5.63
C TRP A 6 -18.94 -13.26 -6.62
N LEU A 7 -19.76 -12.90 -7.61
CA LEU A 7 -19.47 -11.83 -8.57
C LEU A 7 -19.83 -10.44 -8.02
N LEU A 8 -20.82 -10.37 -7.13
CA LEU A 8 -21.34 -9.11 -6.63
C LEU A 8 -20.31 -8.36 -5.79
N GLY A 9 -19.55 -9.04 -4.92
CA GLY A 9 -18.47 -8.43 -4.13
C GLY A 9 -17.40 -7.75 -5.01
N PRO A 10 -16.72 -8.48 -5.91
CA PRO A 10 -15.77 -7.91 -6.85
C PRO A 10 -16.36 -6.81 -7.72
N LEU A 11 -17.60 -6.96 -8.19
CA LEU A 11 -18.28 -5.94 -8.98
C LEU A 11 -18.46 -4.64 -8.18
N ILE A 12 -18.86 -4.72 -6.91
CA ILE A 12 -19.00 -3.56 -6.03
C ILE A 12 -17.63 -2.91 -5.80
N TYR A 13 -16.58 -3.68 -5.53
CA TYR A 13 -15.21 -3.16 -5.35
C TYR A 13 -14.73 -2.41 -6.60
N LEU A 14 -14.89 -3.03 -7.77
CA LEU A 14 -14.47 -2.45 -9.04
C LEU A 14 -15.30 -1.23 -9.41
N ALA A 15 -16.63 -1.27 -9.24
CA ALA A 15 -17.50 -0.13 -9.52
C ALA A 15 -17.17 1.08 -8.62
N ALA A 16 -16.97 0.85 -7.33
CA ALA A 16 -16.58 1.90 -6.40
C ALA A 16 -15.22 2.51 -6.76
N ALA A 17 -14.23 1.68 -7.10
CA ALA A 17 -12.93 2.16 -7.54
C ALA A 17 -13.01 2.96 -8.86
N VAL A 18 -13.76 2.47 -9.86
CA VAL A 18 -13.93 3.13 -11.16
C VAL A 18 -14.63 4.47 -11.04
N LEU A 19 -15.49 4.68 -10.05
CA LEU A 19 -16.13 5.97 -9.81
C LEU A 19 -15.24 6.90 -8.97
N ALA A 20 -14.68 6.40 -7.86
CA ALA A 20 -13.96 7.23 -6.90
C ALA A 20 -12.58 7.68 -7.40
N VAL A 21 -11.85 6.83 -8.13
CA VAL A 21 -10.48 7.14 -8.57
C VAL A 21 -10.45 8.27 -9.60
N PRO A 22 -11.29 8.29 -10.66
CA PRO A 22 -11.36 9.43 -11.57
C PRO A 22 -11.80 10.71 -10.86
N LEU A 23 -12.76 10.64 -9.93
CA LEU A 23 -13.17 11.80 -9.14
C LEU A 23 -12.02 12.35 -8.30
N ALA A 24 -11.26 11.49 -7.61
CA ALA A 24 -10.09 11.90 -6.85
C ALA A 24 -9.02 12.54 -7.77
N ARG A 25 -8.79 11.96 -8.96
CA ARG A 25 -7.86 12.52 -9.95
C ARG A 25 -8.33 13.87 -10.49
N LEU A 26 -9.62 14.05 -10.74
CA LEU A 26 -10.22 15.33 -11.16
C LEU A 26 -10.01 16.43 -10.10
N LEU A 27 -10.02 16.06 -8.83
CA LEU A 27 -9.72 16.96 -7.71
C LEU A 27 -8.21 17.19 -7.49
N GLY A 28 -7.34 16.63 -8.35
CA GLY A 28 -5.89 16.73 -8.23
C GLY A 28 -5.27 15.84 -7.15
N LEU A 29 -6.04 14.90 -6.58
CA LEU A 29 -5.59 13.96 -5.56
C LEU A 29 -4.96 12.71 -6.20
N GLY A 30 -4.06 12.02 -5.48
CA GLY A 30 -3.50 10.74 -5.92
C GLY A 30 -4.53 9.61 -5.91
N ALA A 31 -4.33 8.58 -6.76
CA ALA A 31 -5.27 7.47 -6.91
C ALA A 31 -5.53 6.70 -5.60
N ILE A 32 -4.51 6.61 -4.72
CA ILE A 32 -4.60 5.98 -3.40
C ILE A 32 -5.71 6.60 -2.55
N ILE A 33 -5.85 7.93 -2.57
CA ILE A 33 -6.91 8.63 -1.84
C ILE A 33 -8.27 8.22 -2.38
N GLY A 34 -8.40 8.08 -3.71
CA GLY A 34 -9.61 7.57 -4.35
C GLY A 34 -9.96 6.15 -3.88
N TYR A 35 -8.99 5.24 -3.81
CA TYR A 35 -9.21 3.88 -3.32
C TYR A 35 -9.63 3.85 -1.84
N LEU A 36 -9.01 4.68 -0.98
CA LEU A 36 -9.38 4.78 0.44
C LEU A 36 -10.80 5.32 0.61
N VAL A 37 -11.17 6.39 -0.11
CA VAL A 37 -12.51 6.96 -0.08
C VAL A 37 -13.54 5.94 -0.58
N ALA A 38 -13.24 5.20 -1.66
CA ALA A 38 -14.09 4.13 -2.15
C ALA A 38 -14.33 3.07 -1.07
N GLY A 39 -13.27 2.61 -0.40
CA GLY A 39 -13.35 1.61 0.68
C GLY A 39 -14.18 2.08 1.87
N ILE A 40 -14.00 3.32 2.31
CA ILE A 40 -14.82 3.92 3.38
C ILE A 40 -16.29 4.01 2.95
N ALA A 41 -16.54 4.42 1.69
CA ALA A 41 -17.89 4.61 1.16
C ALA A 41 -18.66 3.30 0.98
N ILE A 42 -18.02 2.19 0.57
CA ILE A 42 -18.71 0.90 0.43
C ILE A 42 -18.68 0.05 1.71
N GLY A 43 -17.78 0.38 2.63
CA GLY A 43 -17.63 -0.30 3.91
C GLY A 43 -18.82 -0.07 4.86
N PRO A 44 -18.75 -0.64 6.07
CA PRO A 44 -19.84 -0.61 7.04
C PRO A 44 -20.20 0.81 7.52
N TRP A 45 -19.25 1.75 7.43
CA TRP A 45 -19.46 3.15 7.80
C TRP A 45 -20.09 4.02 6.69
N GLY A 46 -20.15 3.52 5.45
CA GLY A 46 -20.74 4.21 4.32
C GLY A 46 -22.08 3.60 3.93
N LEU A 47 -22.12 2.97 2.77
CA LEU A 47 -23.29 2.32 2.19
C LEU A 47 -23.56 0.91 2.76
N ALA A 48 -22.65 0.39 3.60
CA ALA A 48 -22.72 -0.93 4.20
C ALA A 48 -22.95 -2.07 3.18
N LEU A 49 -22.45 -1.89 1.96
CA LEU A 49 -22.52 -2.89 0.89
C LEU A 49 -21.58 -4.07 1.15
N VAL A 50 -20.52 -3.83 1.93
CA VAL A 50 -19.53 -4.82 2.29
C VAL A 50 -19.25 -4.72 3.79
N THR A 51 -19.65 -5.74 4.53
CA THR A 51 -19.58 -5.77 6.00
C THR A 51 -18.72 -6.90 6.55
N ASP A 52 -18.45 -7.93 5.74
CA ASP A 52 -17.65 -9.08 6.15
C ASP A 52 -16.16 -8.80 5.96
N ALA A 53 -15.47 -8.47 7.06
CA ALA A 53 -14.04 -8.19 7.08
C ALA A 53 -13.20 -9.39 6.63
N GLN A 54 -13.65 -10.61 6.91
CA GLN A 54 -12.88 -11.82 6.59
C GLN A 54 -12.94 -12.10 5.07
N GLN A 55 -14.10 -11.88 4.45
CA GLN A 55 -14.22 -11.93 2.98
C GLN A 55 -13.40 -10.83 2.29
N ILE A 56 -13.37 -9.62 2.85
CA ILE A 56 -12.52 -8.53 2.34
C ILE A 56 -11.04 -8.94 2.38
N LEU A 57 -10.59 -9.47 3.52
CA LEU A 57 -9.19 -9.85 3.73
C LEU A 57 -8.77 -10.97 2.77
N SER A 58 -9.55 -12.04 2.63
CA SER A 58 -9.21 -13.12 1.70
C SER A 58 -9.14 -12.65 0.24
N PHE A 59 -10.01 -11.71 -0.17
CA PHE A 59 -9.93 -11.12 -1.50
C PHE A 59 -8.72 -10.20 -1.67
N ALA A 60 -8.42 -9.39 -0.66
CA ALA A 60 -7.27 -8.49 -0.65
C ALA A 60 -5.94 -9.27 -0.68
N GLU A 61 -5.83 -10.38 0.05
CA GLU A 61 -4.66 -11.27 0.02
C GLU A 61 -4.37 -11.76 -1.40
N PHE A 62 -5.40 -12.22 -2.11
CA PHE A 62 -5.25 -12.63 -3.50
C PHE A 62 -4.75 -11.49 -4.40
N GLY A 63 -5.33 -10.29 -4.26
CA GLY A 63 -4.89 -9.10 -4.99
C GLY A 63 -3.44 -8.71 -4.70
N VAL A 64 -3.01 -8.76 -3.44
CA VAL A 64 -1.63 -8.47 -3.02
C VAL A 64 -0.67 -9.52 -3.57
N VAL A 65 -1.01 -10.81 -3.54
CA VAL A 65 -0.18 -11.87 -4.13
C VAL A 65 0.02 -11.65 -5.62
N LEU A 66 -1.06 -11.33 -6.37
CA LEU A 66 -0.96 -11.02 -7.79
C LEU A 66 -0.12 -9.77 -8.06
N MET A 67 -0.28 -8.72 -7.25
CA MET A 67 0.53 -7.51 -7.35
C MET A 67 2.01 -7.80 -7.11
N LEU A 68 2.36 -8.53 -6.05
CA LEU A 68 3.73 -8.92 -5.74
C LEU A 68 4.33 -9.83 -6.81
N PHE A 69 3.51 -10.71 -7.39
CA PHE A 69 3.92 -11.53 -8.53
C PHE A 69 4.25 -10.68 -9.75
N LEU A 70 3.38 -9.75 -10.14
CA LEU A 70 3.61 -8.84 -11.26
C LEU A 70 4.84 -7.96 -11.04
N VAL A 71 4.99 -7.38 -9.85
CA VAL A 71 6.18 -6.62 -9.45
C VAL A 71 7.42 -7.50 -9.58
N GLY A 72 7.34 -8.77 -9.15
CA GLY A 72 8.43 -9.74 -9.32
C GLY A 72 8.81 -10.02 -10.77
N LEU A 73 7.83 -10.03 -11.69
CA LEU A 73 8.08 -10.21 -13.13
C LEU A 73 8.68 -8.96 -13.81
N GLU A 74 8.31 -7.77 -13.35
CA GLU A 74 8.80 -6.50 -13.90
C GLU A 74 10.22 -6.16 -13.39
N LEU A 75 10.61 -6.73 -12.26
CA LEU A 75 11.92 -6.50 -11.64
C LEU A 75 13.04 -7.29 -12.32
N GLU A 76 13.98 -6.57 -12.94
CA GLU A 76 15.19 -7.18 -13.50
C GLU A 76 16.19 -7.54 -12.38
N PRO A 77 16.58 -8.82 -12.20
CA PRO A 77 17.45 -9.25 -11.10
C PRO A 77 18.81 -8.53 -11.09
N ARG A 78 19.36 -8.23 -12.28
CA ARG A 78 20.63 -7.49 -12.42
C ARG A 78 20.54 -6.07 -11.86
N ARG A 79 19.39 -5.41 -12.08
CA ARG A 79 19.13 -4.05 -11.59
C ARG A 79 19.00 -4.04 -10.07
N LEU A 80 18.30 -5.00 -9.50
CA LEU A 80 18.23 -5.24 -8.04
C LEU A 80 19.62 -5.43 -7.42
N TRP A 81 20.46 -6.23 -8.08
CA TRP A 81 21.82 -6.48 -7.58
C TRP A 81 22.71 -5.23 -7.56
N SER A 82 22.51 -4.31 -8.51
CA SER A 82 23.20 -3.02 -8.52
C SER A 82 22.77 -2.09 -7.37
N LEU A 83 21.55 -2.28 -6.86
CA LEU A 83 20.96 -1.49 -5.78
C LEU A 83 21.21 -2.06 -4.38
N ARG A 84 21.86 -3.23 -4.24
CA ARG A 84 22.13 -3.85 -2.93
C ARG A 84 22.88 -2.93 -1.95
N GLY A 85 23.84 -2.15 -2.43
CA GLY A 85 24.59 -1.21 -1.59
C GLY A 85 23.68 -0.13 -0.99
N PRO A 86 22.93 0.62 -1.83
CA PRO A 86 21.91 1.56 -1.38
C PRO A 86 20.82 0.94 -0.49
N ILE A 87 20.26 -0.22 -0.85
CA ILE A 87 19.18 -0.90 -0.11
C ILE A 87 19.65 -1.28 1.29
N PHE A 88 20.78 -2.00 1.40
CA PHE A 88 21.28 -2.44 2.70
C PHE A 88 21.96 -1.32 3.50
N GLY A 89 22.43 -0.26 2.85
CA GLY A 89 23.00 0.92 3.50
C GLY A 89 21.92 1.90 3.95
N TRP A 90 21.40 2.68 3.00
CA TRP A 90 20.47 3.77 3.28
C TRP A 90 19.08 3.29 3.67
N GLY A 91 18.57 2.22 3.04
CA GLY A 91 17.28 1.62 3.39
C GLY A 91 17.26 1.11 4.83
N SER A 92 18.29 0.39 5.25
CA SER A 92 18.43 -0.06 6.65
C SER A 92 18.48 1.11 7.62
N VAL A 93 19.28 2.15 7.33
CA VAL A 93 19.39 3.33 8.20
C VAL A 93 18.05 4.06 8.29
N GLN A 94 17.32 4.19 7.19
CA GLN A 94 16.00 4.82 7.17
C GLN A 94 14.97 3.99 7.94
N LEU A 95 14.94 2.67 7.76
CA LEU A 95 14.03 1.77 8.48
C LEU A 95 14.29 1.80 9.98
N PHE A 96 15.51 1.51 10.42
CA PHE A 96 15.84 1.48 11.84
C PHE A 96 15.78 2.88 12.48
N GLY A 97 16.18 3.92 11.76
CA GLY A 97 16.08 5.29 12.24
C GLY A 97 14.62 5.72 12.44
N SER A 98 13.75 5.47 11.46
CA SER A 98 12.32 5.80 11.55
C SER A 98 11.62 4.96 12.62
N ALA A 99 11.92 3.65 12.68
CA ALA A 99 11.37 2.76 13.71
C ALA A 99 11.82 3.19 15.11
N ALA A 100 13.08 3.57 15.32
CA ALA A 100 13.56 4.03 16.62
C ALA A 100 12.88 5.34 17.05
N LEU A 101 12.70 6.30 16.12
CA LEU A 101 12.00 7.56 16.41
C LEU A 101 10.52 7.32 16.78
N LEU A 102 9.81 6.51 16.00
CA LEU A 102 8.42 6.17 16.25
C LEU A 102 8.25 5.37 17.54
N PHE A 103 9.17 4.43 17.81
CA PHE A 103 9.18 3.65 19.03
C PHE A 103 9.41 4.54 20.26
N GLY A 104 10.39 5.44 20.20
CA GLY A 104 10.66 6.41 21.27
C GLY A 104 9.45 7.32 21.53
N ALA A 105 8.81 7.83 20.47
CA ALA A 105 7.60 8.64 20.60
C ALA A 105 6.43 7.84 21.23
N ALA A 106 6.25 6.58 20.84
CA ALA A 106 5.21 5.71 21.40
C ALA A 106 5.44 5.40 22.89
N LEU A 107 6.69 5.16 23.30
CA LEU A 107 7.03 4.97 24.71
C LEU A 107 6.77 6.24 25.53
N LEU A 108 7.12 7.42 25.01
CA LEU A 108 6.83 8.71 25.66
C LEU A 108 5.32 8.97 25.79
N ALA A 109 4.52 8.45 24.86
CA ALA A 109 3.06 8.48 24.93
C ALA A 109 2.45 7.44 25.89
N GLY A 110 3.27 6.64 26.58
CA GLY A 110 2.82 5.64 27.54
C GLY A 110 2.35 4.32 26.92
N VAL A 111 2.67 4.06 25.65
CA VAL A 111 2.32 2.81 24.96
C VAL A 111 3.23 1.69 25.44
N GLY A 112 2.66 0.51 25.69
CA GLY A 112 3.43 -0.68 26.09
C GLY A 112 4.49 -1.05 25.04
N TRP A 113 5.69 -1.41 25.50
CA TRP A 113 6.84 -1.69 24.62
C TRP A 113 6.58 -2.70 23.49
N PRO A 114 5.75 -3.77 23.64
CA PRO A 114 5.50 -4.70 22.53
C PRO A 114 4.69 -4.03 21.41
N LEU A 115 3.65 -3.27 21.79
CA LEU A 115 2.77 -2.58 20.86
C LEU A 115 3.50 -1.43 20.17
N ALA A 116 4.31 -0.68 20.93
CA ALA A 116 5.15 0.38 20.42
C ALA A 116 6.14 -0.16 19.37
N LEU A 117 6.76 -1.32 19.62
CA LEU A 117 7.72 -1.92 18.70
C LEU A 117 7.05 -2.37 17.40
N VAL A 118 5.96 -3.13 17.50
CA VAL A 118 5.21 -3.63 16.34
C VAL A 118 4.65 -2.45 15.52
N GLY A 119 4.05 -1.46 16.19
CA GLY A 119 3.52 -0.27 15.52
C GLY A 119 4.60 0.56 14.84
N ALA A 120 5.74 0.76 15.50
CA ALA A 120 6.86 1.51 14.94
C ALA A 120 7.44 0.86 13.68
N PHE A 121 7.67 -0.46 13.70
CA PHE A 121 8.11 -1.18 12.49
C PHE A 121 7.04 -1.21 11.40
N GLY A 122 5.76 -1.40 11.76
CA GLY A 122 4.65 -1.37 10.80
C GLY A 122 4.53 -0.02 10.08
N LEU A 123 4.75 1.08 10.78
CA LEU A 123 4.71 2.44 10.22
C LEU A 123 6.02 2.86 9.53
N ALA A 124 7.16 2.29 9.92
CA ALA A 124 8.46 2.60 9.34
C ALA A 124 8.68 1.95 7.95
N LEU A 125 7.91 0.92 7.61
CA LEU A 125 7.98 0.26 6.30
C LEU A 125 7.52 1.21 5.18
N SER A 126 8.44 1.51 4.27
CA SER A 126 8.14 2.23 3.02
C SER A 126 7.38 1.30 2.08
N SER A 127 6.22 1.75 1.59
CA SER A 127 5.43 0.98 0.62
C SER A 127 5.99 1.18 -0.79
N THR A 128 7.15 0.59 -1.07
CA THR A 128 7.88 0.74 -2.34
C THR A 128 7.00 0.38 -3.54
N ALA A 129 6.16 -0.65 -3.44
CA ALA A 129 5.22 -1.04 -4.50
C ALA A 129 4.19 0.08 -4.80
N ILE A 130 3.65 0.71 -3.77
CA ILE A 130 2.72 1.83 -3.92
C ILE A 130 3.46 3.07 -4.45
N GLY A 131 4.66 3.37 -3.94
CA GLY A 131 5.50 4.46 -4.43
C GLY A 131 5.82 4.31 -5.93
N LEU A 132 6.22 3.12 -6.37
CA LEU A 132 6.44 2.80 -7.77
C LEU A 132 5.18 2.99 -8.60
N SER A 133 4.03 2.47 -8.17
CA SER A 133 2.77 2.64 -8.91
C SER A 133 2.39 4.11 -9.08
N VAL A 134 2.55 4.95 -8.05
CA VAL A 134 2.30 6.40 -8.14
C VAL A 134 3.28 7.09 -9.08
N LEU A 135 4.55 6.69 -9.08
CA LEU A 135 5.54 7.25 -9.98
C LEU A 135 5.31 6.82 -11.44
N ALA A 136 4.85 5.59 -11.69
CA ALA A 136 4.38 5.15 -13.00
C ALA A 136 3.16 5.96 -13.45
N GLU A 137 2.16 6.15 -12.58
CA GLU A 137 0.98 6.97 -12.88
C GLU A 137 1.34 8.41 -13.27
N ARG A 138 2.43 8.94 -12.72
CA ARG A 138 2.93 10.29 -13.02
C ARG A 138 3.99 10.34 -14.12
N ASN A 139 4.31 9.23 -14.78
CA ASN A 139 5.41 9.13 -15.77
C ASN A 139 6.80 9.55 -15.24
N LEU A 140 7.03 9.43 -13.93
CA LEU A 140 8.29 9.85 -13.28
C LEU A 140 9.32 8.72 -13.12
N MET A 141 9.03 7.52 -13.63
CA MET A 141 9.90 6.34 -13.48
C MET A 141 11.32 6.51 -14.05
N ALA A 142 11.48 7.30 -15.11
CA ALA A 142 12.78 7.55 -15.73
C ALA A 142 13.67 8.54 -14.95
N THR A 143 13.12 9.25 -13.95
CA THR A 143 13.85 10.27 -13.19
C THR A 143 14.80 9.65 -12.17
N SER A 144 15.80 10.43 -11.70
CA SER A 144 16.66 10.01 -10.59
C SER A 144 15.86 9.69 -9.34
N SER A 145 14.82 10.48 -9.03
CA SER A 145 13.90 10.25 -7.91
C SER A 145 13.15 8.93 -8.01
N GLY A 146 12.76 8.49 -9.21
CA GLY A 146 12.11 7.20 -9.40
C GLY A 146 13.01 5.99 -9.23
N ARG A 147 14.31 6.15 -9.51
CA ARG A 147 15.30 5.10 -9.21
C ARG A 147 15.64 5.04 -7.72
N SER A 148 15.56 6.15 -7.00
CA SER A 148 15.83 6.21 -5.56
C SER A 148 14.72 5.63 -4.68
N VAL A 149 13.46 5.61 -5.14
CA VAL A 149 12.35 4.96 -4.41
C VAL A 149 12.61 3.47 -4.15
N LEU A 150 13.38 2.79 -5.01
CA LEU A 150 13.74 1.39 -4.82
C LEU A 150 14.75 1.14 -3.67
N ALA A 151 15.40 2.19 -3.18
CA ALA A 151 16.44 2.09 -2.15
C ALA A 151 15.92 2.34 -0.72
N VAL A 152 14.62 2.63 -0.56
CA VAL A 152 13.94 3.06 0.68
C VAL A 152 12.64 2.26 0.84
#